data_AF-A0AA51MTZ9-F1
#
_entry.id   AF-A0AA51MTZ9-F1
#
_cell.length_a   1.000
_cell.length_b   1.000
_cell.length_c   1.000
_cell.angle_alpha   90.00
_cell.angle_beta   90.00
_cell.angle_gamma   90.00
#
_symmetry.space_group_name_H-M   'P 1'
#
loop_
_entity.id
_entity.type
_entity.pdbx_description
1 polymer ?
#
loop_
_entity_poly.entity_id
_entity_poly.type
_entity_poly.pdbx_seq_one_letter_code
_entity_poly.pdbx_strand_id
1 'polypeptide(L)'
;MIKFSRAGAKDNRARLRWVKYFKYILEGEEYYTKMKAYTTHADGWIEEELIVKETYDRAVKRGKQECRSIVVEDNILKTSRQALPLIYSEKYQISYTAANKSVYKAREALLMVTKHCDISGSTGFRMFNKLFETHLTMQDEERIAM
;
A
#
# COMPACT_ATOMS: atom_id res chain seq x y z
N MET A 1 -46.32 2.94 -21.95
CA MET A 1 -46.31 1.58 -21.38
C MET A 1 -45.17 0.81 -22.03
N ILE A 2 -44.01 0.73 -21.37
CA ILE A 2 -42.83 0.02 -21.87
C ILE A 2 -42.60 -1.16 -20.93
N LYS A 3 -42.77 -2.37 -21.47
CA LYS A 3 -42.48 -3.64 -20.78
C LYS A 3 -40.96 -3.83 -20.76
N PHE A 4 -40.35 -3.77 -19.59
CA PHE A 4 -39.00 -4.33 -19.40
C PHE A 4 -39.13 -5.80 -19.05
N SER A 5 -38.64 -6.64 -19.95
CA SER A 5 -38.55 -8.09 -19.81
C SER A 5 -37.67 -8.45 -18.61
N ARG A 6 -38.19 -9.34 -17.74
CA ARG A 6 -37.42 -10.09 -16.75
C ARG A 6 -36.34 -10.92 -17.46
N ALA A 7 -35.11 -10.43 -17.45
CA ALA A 7 -33.92 -11.24 -17.73
C ALA A 7 -32.93 -11.05 -16.57
N GLY A 8 -32.93 -12.04 -15.68
CA GLY A 8 -31.97 -12.36 -14.61
C GLY A 8 -31.11 -11.23 -14.05
N ALA A 9 -31.40 -10.82 -12.82
CA ALA A 9 -30.41 -10.20 -11.94
C ALA A 9 -29.21 -11.15 -11.79
N LYS A 10 -28.18 -10.98 -12.63
CA LYS A 10 -26.89 -11.65 -12.46
C LYS A 10 -26.25 -11.11 -11.20
N ASP A 11 -26.02 -11.99 -10.23
CA ASP A 11 -25.31 -11.76 -8.98
C ASP A 11 -24.20 -10.71 -9.11
N ASN A 12 -24.39 -9.56 -8.49
CA ASN A 12 -23.41 -8.47 -8.43
C ASN A 12 -22.30 -8.77 -7.40
N ARG A 13 -21.92 -10.05 -7.23
CA ARG A 13 -20.95 -10.49 -6.21
C ARG A 13 -19.53 -10.44 -6.76
N ALA A 14 -18.65 -9.74 -6.03
CA ALA A 14 -17.23 -9.69 -6.30
C ALA A 14 -16.61 -11.10 -6.29
N ARG A 15 -15.90 -11.47 -7.35
CA ARG A 15 -15.14 -12.72 -7.44
C ARG A 15 -13.69 -12.46 -7.10
N LEU A 16 -13.16 -13.17 -6.11
CA LEU A 16 -11.72 -13.17 -5.81
C LEU A 16 -10.96 -13.85 -6.95
N ARG A 17 -9.96 -13.18 -7.51
CA ARG A 17 -9.18 -13.68 -8.66
C ARG A 17 -7.85 -14.25 -8.24
N TRP A 18 -7.14 -13.55 -7.37
CA TRP A 18 -5.88 -14.01 -6.84
C TRP A 18 -5.60 -13.37 -5.48
N VAL A 19 -4.69 -14.01 -4.76
CA VAL A 19 -4.16 -13.54 -3.48
C VAL A 19 -2.65 -13.65 -3.54
N LYS A 20 -1.97 -12.57 -3.18
CA LYS A 20 -0.51 -12.48 -3.09
C LYS A 20 -0.12 -12.09 -1.67
N TYR A 21 1.05 -12.54 -1.24
CA TYR A 21 1.60 -12.28 0.08
C TYR A 21 2.96 -11.61 -0.07
N PHE A 22 3.21 -10.58 0.73
CA PHE A 22 4.48 -9.85 0.68
C PHE A 22 5.04 -9.69 2.08
N LYS A 23 6.36 -9.83 2.17
CA LYS A 23 7.17 -9.41 3.30
C LYS A 23 7.89 -8.14 2.89
N TYR A 24 7.67 -7.05 3.61
CA TYR A 24 8.40 -5.80 3.48
C TYR A 24 9.40 -5.71 4.62
N ILE A 25 10.64 -5.36 4.30
CA ILE A 25 11.69 -5.10 5.28
C ILE A 25 11.92 -3.59 5.25
N LEU A 26 11.76 -2.93 6.40
CA LEU A 26 11.94 -1.49 6.56
C LEU A 26 12.76 -1.26 7.84
N GLU A 27 13.97 -0.76 7.68
CA GLU A 27 14.93 -0.48 8.75
C GLU A 27 15.20 -1.71 9.65
N GLY A 28 15.21 -2.91 9.03
CA GLY A 28 15.38 -4.18 9.72
C GLY A 28 14.10 -4.77 10.34
N GLU A 29 13.00 -4.02 10.36
CA GLU A 29 11.70 -4.49 10.82
C GLU A 29 10.92 -5.17 9.68
N GLU A 30 10.17 -6.22 10.02
CA GLU A 30 9.44 -7.03 9.05
C GLU A 30 7.94 -6.74 9.11
N TYR A 31 7.37 -6.36 7.98
CA TYR A 31 5.94 -6.10 7.82
C TYR A 31 5.36 -7.07 6.80
N TYR A 32 4.21 -7.65 7.12
CA TYR A 32 3.59 -8.67 6.28
C TYR A 32 2.26 -8.17 5.75
N THR A 33 2.02 -8.35 4.46
CA THR A 33 0.77 -7.95 3.82
C THR A 33 0.17 -9.06 2.98
N LYS A 34 -1.12 -8.93 2.75
CA LYS A 34 -1.89 -9.76 1.84
C LYS A 34 -2.62 -8.86 0.85
N MET A 35 -2.34 -9.06 -0.42
CA MET A 35 -2.97 -8.35 -1.52
C MET A 35 -3.99 -9.26 -2.20
N LYS A 36 -5.23 -8.79 -2.34
CA LYS A 36 -6.34 -9.51 -2.95
C LYS A 36 -6.83 -8.72 -4.16
N ALA A 37 -7.05 -9.40 -5.27
CA ALA A 37 -7.72 -8.80 -6.42
C ALA A 37 -9.12 -9.36 -6.59
N TYR A 38 -10.07 -8.47 -6.77
CA TYR A 38 -11.47 -8.78 -6.99
C TYR A 38 -11.93 -8.25 -8.34
N THR A 39 -12.88 -8.95 -8.94
CA THR A 39 -13.56 -8.50 -10.16
C THR A 39 -15.05 -8.74 -10.03
N THR A 40 -15.86 -7.79 -10.50
CA THR A 40 -17.29 -7.97 -10.76
C THR A 40 -17.50 -8.12 -12.27
N HIS A 41 -18.76 -8.06 -12.72
CA HIS A 41 -19.07 -8.00 -14.14
C HIS A 41 -18.69 -6.67 -14.80
N ALA A 42 -18.53 -5.59 -14.02
CA ALA A 42 -18.32 -4.24 -14.54
C ALA A 42 -16.96 -3.63 -14.16
N ASP A 43 -16.35 -4.08 -13.06
CA ASP A 43 -15.17 -3.42 -12.48
C ASP A 43 -14.22 -4.42 -11.78
N GLY A 44 -13.04 -3.96 -11.38
CA GLY A 44 -12.10 -4.70 -10.56
C GLY A 44 -11.27 -3.79 -9.67
N TRP A 45 -10.92 -4.29 -8.48
CA TRP A 45 -10.10 -3.56 -7.52
C TRP A 45 -9.10 -4.48 -6.83
N ILE A 46 -8.06 -3.85 -6.29
CA ILE A 46 -7.04 -4.49 -5.48
C ILE A 46 -7.14 -3.89 -4.08
N GLU A 47 -7.14 -4.77 -3.09
CA GLU A 47 -7.12 -4.44 -1.67
C GLU A 47 -5.86 -5.07 -1.06
N GLU A 48 -5.12 -4.29 -0.29
CA GLU A 48 -3.97 -4.76 0.48
C GLU A 48 -4.24 -4.53 1.97
N GLU A 49 -3.95 -5.54 2.79
CA GLU A 49 -4.15 -5.51 4.25
C GLU A 49 -2.87 -5.96 4.96
N LEU A 50 -2.59 -5.41 6.15
CA LEU A 50 -1.57 -5.96 7.05
C LEU A 50 -2.05 -7.30 7.59
N ILE A 51 -1.12 -8.24 7.70
CA ILE A 51 -1.36 -9.54 8.30
C ILE A 51 -0.26 -9.83 9.32
N VAL A 52 -0.57 -10.72 10.26
CA VAL A 52 0.44 -11.23 11.20
C VAL A 52 1.37 -12.24 10.51
N LYS A 53 2.59 -12.37 11.04
CA LYS A 53 3.63 -13.28 10.54
C LYS A 53 3.13 -14.72 10.39
N GLU A 54 2.33 -15.21 11.33
CA GLU A 54 1.77 -16.57 11.31
C GLU A 54 0.87 -16.80 10.10
N THR A 55 0.19 -15.77 9.61
CA THR A 55 -0.65 -15.86 8.41
C THR A 55 0.20 -15.91 7.16
N TYR A 56 1.29 -15.15 7.11
CA TYR A 56 2.27 -15.21 6.03
C TYR A 56 2.97 -16.57 5.99
N ASP A 57 3.50 -17.05 7.11
CA ASP A 57 4.22 -18.32 7.20
C ASP A 57 3.34 -19.51 6.81
N ARG A 58 2.05 -19.48 7.18
CA ARG A 58 1.08 -20.49 6.74
C ARG A 58 0.85 -20.45 5.22
N ALA A 59 0.85 -19.26 4.61
CA ALA A 59 0.70 -19.13 3.16
C ALA A 59 1.93 -19.66 2.41
N VAL A 60 3.14 -19.33 2.90
CA VAL A 60 4.42 -19.85 2.39
C VAL A 60 4.45 -21.38 2.45
N LYS A 61 4.14 -21.97 3.61
CA LYS A 61 4.11 -23.43 3.81
C LYS A 61 3.15 -24.15 2.87
N ARG A 62 2.06 -23.49 2.45
CA ARG A 62 1.05 -24.04 1.54
C ARG A 62 1.38 -23.84 0.06
N GLY A 63 2.58 -23.37 -0.27
CA GLY A 63 3.02 -23.17 -1.66
C GLY A 63 2.20 -22.11 -2.40
N LYS A 64 1.63 -21.11 -1.70
CA LYS A 64 0.93 -20.01 -2.37
C LYS A 64 1.95 -19.20 -3.18
N GLN A 65 1.69 -19.07 -4.49
CA GLN A 65 2.65 -18.77 -5.55
C GLN A 65 3.40 -17.44 -5.47
N GLU A 66 3.00 -16.49 -4.64
CA GLU A 66 3.72 -15.22 -4.53
C GLU A 66 3.89 -14.83 -3.06
N CYS A 67 5.08 -15.12 -2.54
CA CYS A 67 5.63 -14.70 -1.25
C CYS A 67 6.94 -13.97 -1.54
N ARG A 68 6.89 -12.66 -1.84
CA ARG A 68 8.10 -11.87 -2.18
C ARG A 68 8.58 -11.10 -0.97
N SER A 69 9.90 -11.06 -0.78
CA SER A 69 10.54 -10.16 0.17
C SER A 69 10.98 -8.89 -0.55
N ILE A 70 10.61 -7.73 -0.03
CA ILE A 70 10.90 -6.41 -0.61
C ILE A 70 11.62 -5.59 0.46
N VAL A 71 12.86 -5.23 0.20
CA VAL A 71 13.59 -4.23 1.00
C VAL A 71 13.11 -2.85 0.56
N VAL A 72 12.44 -2.14 1.47
CA VAL A 72 11.72 -0.89 1.16
C VAL A 72 12.69 0.23 0.83
N GLU A 73 13.84 0.27 1.50
CA GLU A 73 14.90 1.26 1.32
C GLU A 73 15.44 1.29 -0.11
N ASP A 74 15.60 0.10 -0.70
CA ASP A 74 16.08 -0.03 -2.08
C ASP A 74 14.98 0.18 -3.12
N ASN A 75 13.70 0.13 -2.69
CA ASN A 75 12.55 0.05 -3.59
C ASN A 75 11.44 1.05 -3.28
N ILE A 76 11.70 2.13 -2.54
CA ILE A 76 10.64 3.03 -2.01
C ILE A 76 9.64 3.51 -3.07
N LEU A 77 10.12 3.84 -4.28
CA LEU A 77 9.26 4.27 -5.40
C LEU A 77 8.56 3.12 -6.13
N LYS A 78 9.00 1.87 -5.93
CA LYS A 78 8.44 0.65 -6.53
C LYS A 78 7.52 -0.11 -5.57
N THR A 79 7.68 0.07 -4.27
CA THR A 79 6.82 -0.49 -3.22
C THR A 79 5.36 -0.11 -3.48
N SER A 80 4.44 -1.02 -3.13
CA SER A 80 3.00 -0.80 -3.33
C SER A 80 2.54 0.51 -2.69
N ARG A 81 1.67 1.24 -3.41
CA ARG A 81 1.06 2.48 -2.93
C ARG A 81 0.09 2.25 -1.76
N GLN A 82 -0.43 1.04 -1.58
CA GLN A 82 -1.27 0.69 -0.44
C GLN A 82 -0.43 0.12 0.73
N ALA A 83 0.65 -0.61 0.44
CA ALA A 83 1.54 -1.14 1.47
C ALA A 83 2.29 -0.05 2.24
N LEU A 84 2.85 0.97 1.56
CA LEU A 84 3.63 1.99 2.26
C LEU A 84 2.83 2.72 3.35
N PRO A 85 1.62 3.23 3.09
CA PRO A 85 0.79 3.81 4.14
C PRO A 85 0.49 2.87 5.29
N LEU A 86 0.19 1.59 5.01
CA LEU A 86 -0.05 0.58 6.03
C LEU A 86 1.17 0.38 6.94
N ILE A 87 2.34 0.19 6.33
CA ILE A 87 3.62 -0.01 7.03
C ILE A 87 3.95 1.22 7.87
N TYR A 88 3.84 2.43 7.30
CA TYR A 88 4.15 3.67 8.01
C TYR A 88 3.13 3.97 9.11
N SER A 89 1.85 3.63 8.92
CA SER A 89 0.86 3.76 10.00
C SER A 89 1.19 2.87 11.19
N GLU A 90 1.64 1.64 10.93
CA GLU A 90 2.06 0.70 11.98
C GLU A 90 3.37 1.17 12.64
N LYS A 91 4.39 1.50 11.84
CA LYS A 91 5.71 1.92 12.35
C LYS A 91 5.64 3.15 13.25
N TYR A 92 4.95 4.19 12.79
CA TYR A 92 4.86 5.47 13.50
C TYR A 92 3.66 5.54 14.46
N GLN A 93 2.85 4.46 14.56
CA GLN A 93 1.65 4.40 15.40
C GLN A 93 0.70 5.58 15.16
N ILE A 94 0.47 5.89 13.88
CA ILE A 94 -0.42 6.96 13.42
C ILE A 94 -1.61 6.41 12.65
N SER A 95 -2.66 7.22 12.46
CA SER A 95 -3.79 6.80 11.65
C SER A 95 -3.38 6.51 10.20
N TYR A 96 -4.01 5.50 9.58
CA TYR A 96 -3.82 5.19 8.17
C TYR A 96 -4.06 6.41 7.28
N THR A 97 -5.06 7.24 7.59
CA THR A 97 -5.36 8.45 6.81
C THR A 97 -4.20 9.44 6.82
N ALA A 98 -3.60 9.71 7.99
CA ALA A 98 -2.45 10.59 8.12
C ALA A 98 -1.23 9.99 7.39
N ALA A 99 -0.95 8.71 7.62
CA ALA A 99 0.14 8.00 6.94
C ALA A 99 -0.01 8.05 5.43
N ASN A 100 -1.21 7.78 4.91
CA ASN A 100 -1.50 7.78 3.48
C ASN A 100 -1.31 9.17 2.85
N LYS A 101 -1.79 10.24 3.51
CA LYS A 101 -1.60 11.62 3.03
C LYS A 101 -0.11 11.97 2.99
N SER A 102 0.64 11.68 4.05
CA SER A 102 2.09 11.96 4.13
C SER A 102 2.90 11.14 3.12
N VAL A 103 2.65 9.83 3.02
CA VAL A 103 3.31 8.93 2.06
C VAL A 103 3.06 9.38 0.63
N TYR A 104 1.81 9.73 0.29
CA TYR A 104 1.47 10.23 -1.04
C TYR A 104 2.29 11.48 -1.39
N LYS A 105 2.30 12.48 -0.50
CA LYS A 105 3.01 13.74 -0.72
C LYS A 105 4.52 13.54 -0.82
N ALA A 106 5.10 12.75 0.08
CA ALA A 106 6.52 12.41 0.06
C ALA A 106 6.92 11.69 -1.23
N ARG A 107 6.08 10.76 -1.71
CA ARG A 107 6.34 10.01 -2.93
C ARG A 107 6.27 10.90 -4.17
N GLU A 108 5.26 11.77 -4.27
CA GLU A 108 5.12 12.71 -5.38
C GLU A 108 6.31 13.68 -5.43
N ALA A 109 6.72 14.23 -4.29
CA ALA A 109 7.90 15.10 -4.20
C ALA A 109 9.17 14.36 -4.62
N LEU A 110 9.37 13.13 -4.14
CA LEU A 110 10.52 12.32 -4.54
C LEU A 110 10.51 11.99 -6.04
N LEU A 111 9.35 11.65 -6.61
CA LEU A 111 9.18 11.41 -8.05
C LEU A 111 9.50 12.65 -8.90
N MET A 112 9.21 13.85 -8.40
CA MET A 112 9.62 15.08 -9.10
C MET A 112 11.14 15.22 -9.11
N VAL A 113 11.83 14.94 -8.01
CA VAL A 113 13.29 14.99 -7.97
C VAL A 113 13.92 13.96 -8.90
N THR A 114 13.41 12.72 -8.92
CA THR A 114 14.00 11.65 -9.74
C THR A 114 13.83 11.84 -11.24
N LYS A 115 12.91 12.71 -11.67
CA LYS A 115 12.81 13.12 -13.08
C LYS A 115 13.99 13.97 -13.55
N HIS A 116 14.70 14.61 -12.63
CA HIS A 116 15.75 15.58 -12.94
C HIS A 116 17.13 15.18 -12.38
N CYS A 117 17.18 14.18 -11.52
CA CYS A 117 18.41 13.72 -10.88
C CYS A 117 18.35 12.21 -10.66
N ASP A 118 19.42 11.48 -11.01
CA ASP A 118 19.54 10.09 -10.62
C ASP A 118 19.96 10.00 -9.16
N ILE A 119 19.18 9.27 -8.37
CA ILE A 119 19.41 9.13 -6.93
C ILE A 119 19.46 7.66 -6.56
N SER A 120 20.45 7.30 -5.75
CA SER A 120 20.53 5.94 -5.21
C SER A 120 19.31 5.61 -4.35
N GLY A 121 18.97 4.32 -4.25
CA GLY A 121 17.85 3.85 -3.41
C GLY A 121 17.95 4.37 -1.97
N SER A 122 19.13 4.25 -1.35
CA SER A 122 19.40 4.77 0.01
C SER A 122 19.21 6.28 0.14
N THR A 123 19.63 7.06 -0.85
CA THR A 123 19.42 8.52 -0.86
C THR A 123 17.94 8.84 -1.02
N GLY A 124 17.26 8.16 -1.94
CA GLY A 124 15.83 8.32 -2.17
C GLY A 124 15.01 7.95 -0.95
N PHE A 125 15.36 6.89 -0.24
CA PHE A 125 14.73 6.49 1.01
C PHE A 125 14.89 7.54 2.12
N ARG A 126 16.11 8.04 2.34
CA ARG A 126 16.36 9.10 3.33
C ARG A 126 15.58 10.38 2.99
N MET A 127 15.55 10.76 1.72
CA MET A 127 14.76 11.91 1.27
C MET A 127 13.26 11.68 1.49
N PHE A 128 12.77 10.48 1.16
CA PHE A 128 11.39 10.10 1.38
C PHE A 128 10.99 10.24 2.85
N ASN A 129 11.76 9.68 3.78
CA ASN A 129 11.45 9.76 5.21
C ASN A 129 11.42 11.19 5.71
N LYS A 130 12.38 12.02 5.30
CA LYS A 130 12.40 13.44 5.69
C LYS A 130 11.18 14.20 5.17
N LEU A 131 10.76 13.92 3.92
CA LEU A 131 9.55 14.50 3.34
C LEU A 131 8.28 14.00 4.04
N PHE A 132 8.22 12.71 4.36
CA PHE A 132 7.12 12.10 5.11
C PHE A 132 6.94 12.76 6.48
N GLU A 133 8.02 12.89 7.25
CA GLU A 133 8.03 13.53 8.58
C GLU A 133 7.60 14.99 8.48
N THR A 134 8.15 15.74 7.52
CA THR A 134 7.75 17.14 7.28
C THR A 134 6.25 17.26 7.03
N HIS A 135 5.69 16.42 6.17
CA HIS A 135 4.26 16.44 5.88
C HIS A 135 3.39 15.95 7.03
N LEU A 136 3.92 15.10 7.91
CA LEU A 136 3.22 14.68 9.12
C LEU A 136 3.13 15.85 10.11
N THR A 137 4.23 16.56 10.36
CA THR A 137 4.25 17.74 11.24
C THR A 137 3.32 18.84 10.75
N MET A 138 3.32 19.14 9.45
CA MET A 138 2.39 20.13 8.88
C MET A 138 0.92 19.78 9.11
N GLN A 139 0.57 18.49 9.06
CA GLN A 139 -0.81 18.04 9.32
C GLN A 139 -1.20 18.22 10.79
N ASP A 140 -0.27 17.98 11.71
CA ASP A 140 -0.50 18.19 13.13
C ASP A 140 -0.68 19.69 13.45
N GLU A 141 0.12 20.56 12.83
CA GLU A 141 -0.03 22.02 12.94
C GLU A 141 -1.37 22.51 12.38
N GLU A 142 -1.78 22.03 11.19
CA GLU A 142 -3.10 22.32 10.60
C GLU A 142 -4.24 21.91 11.54
N ARG A 143 -4.10 20.79 12.27
CA ARG A 143 -5.10 20.30 13.20
C ARG A 143 -5.17 21.12 14.49
N ILE A 144 -4.04 21.62 14.99
CA ILE A 144 -3.99 22.45 16.21
C ILE A 144 -4.53 23.85 15.96
N ALA A 145 -4.39 24.38 14.73
CA ALA A 145 -4.83 25.72 14.37
C ALA A 145 -6.35 25.84 14.10
N MET A 146 -7.10 24.73 14.12
CA MET A 146 -8.56 24.67 13.95
C MET A 146 -9.28 24.57 15.30
#